data_AF-A0A811V3N2-F1
#
_entry.id   AF-A0A811V3N2-F1
#
_cell.length_a   1.000
_cell.length_b   1.000
_cell.length_c   1.000
_cell.angle_alpha   90.00
_cell.angle_beta   90.00
_cell.angle_gamma   90.00
#
_symmetry.space_group_name_H-M   'P 1'
#
loop_
_entity.id
_entity.type
_entity.pdbx_description
1 polymer ?
#
loop_
_entity_poly.entity_id
_entity_poly.type
_entity_poly.pdbx_seq_one_letter_code
_entity_poly.pdbx_strand_id
1 'polypeptide(L)'
;MHVGRSNVKSVAERRLPQIQRFLISLFNSADEIAHSDLVYTFFHPLLRDQQEAKLTVSKVKEVKQPTREYPNEVGQIKLSLQYRRGVLTVMIHHAKGLPMLQGGQEPNTYVKCYLKPDTTKVTKRKTKVVRKTCVPSFMETLEYRMPVEHIQNRVLHVTVWSHDTLQENELLGGFQIDLSKYDLRKELINWFCLGPMPRN
;
A
#
# COMPACT_ATOMS: atom_id res chain seq x y z
N MET A 1 -4.33 27.21 -15.71
CA MET A 1 -5.46 26.47 -16.31
C MET A 1 -5.84 25.33 -15.37
N HIS A 2 -7.04 25.40 -14.77
CA HIS A 2 -7.49 24.48 -13.72
C HIS A 2 -8.12 23.23 -14.38
N VAL A 3 -7.35 22.17 -14.58
CA VAL A 3 -7.88 20.89 -15.09
C VAL A 3 -8.39 20.09 -13.89
N GLY A 4 -9.63 20.34 -13.50
CA GLY A 4 -10.25 19.64 -12.37
C GLY A 4 -11.77 19.66 -12.46
N ARG A 5 -12.34 18.45 -12.61
CA ARG A 5 -13.77 18.11 -12.36
C ARG A 5 -14.81 18.48 -13.41
N SER A 6 -14.51 18.45 -14.70
CA SER A 6 -15.51 18.82 -15.70
C SER A 6 -16.51 17.73 -16.11
N ASN A 7 -16.42 16.49 -15.60
CA ASN A 7 -17.24 15.37 -16.12
C ASN A 7 -17.76 14.35 -15.07
N VAL A 8 -17.78 14.68 -13.77
CA VAL A 8 -18.25 13.71 -12.76
C VAL A 8 -19.71 13.30 -12.99
N LYS A 9 -20.57 14.27 -13.34
CA LYS A 9 -21.99 14.03 -13.63
C LYS A 9 -22.20 13.18 -14.88
N SER A 10 -21.55 13.53 -15.99
CA SER A 10 -21.69 12.80 -17.27
C SER A 10 -21.13 11.37 -17.19
N VAL A 11 -20.04 11.17 -16.44
CA VAL A 11 -19.49 9.83 -16.20
C VAL A 11 -20.41 9.01 -15.29
N ALA A 12 -21.01 9.62 -14.26
CA ALA A 12 -21.97 8.96 -13.38
C ALA A 12 -23.24 8.54 -14.16
N GLU A 13 -23.80 9.44 -14.97
CA GLU A 13 -24.96 9.16 -15.83
C GLU A 13 -24.68 7.99 -16.79
N ARG A 14 -23.49 7.96 -17.40
CA ARG A 14 -23.10 6.86 -18.30
C ARG A 14 -22.89 5.52 -17.57
N ARG A 15 -22.42 5.55 -16.32
CA ARG A 15 -22.13 4.34 -15.52
C ARG A 15 -23.36 3.81 -14.79
N LEU A 16 -24.35 4.65 -14.51
CA LEU A 16 -25.57 4.29 -13.80
C LEU A 16 -26.25 3.02 -14.34
N PRO A 17 -26.52 2.86 -15.66
CA PRO A 17 -27.17 1.66 -16.17
C PRO A 17 -26.29 0.41 -16.04
N GLN A 18 -24.96 0.55 -16.09
CA GLN A 18 -24.03 -0.57 -15.91
C GLN A 18 -24.03 -1.03 -14.45
N ILE A 19 -24.03 -0.08 -13.51
CA ILE A 19 -24.11 -0.35 -12.08
C ILE A 19 -25.45 -1.01 -11.75
N GLN A 20 -26.58 -0.50 -12.28
CA GLN A 20 -27.89 -1.11 -12.07
C GLN A 20 -27.94 -2.57 -12.52
N ARG A 21 -27.43 -2.88 -13.72
CA ARG A 21 -27.36 -4.27 -14.21
C ARG A 21 -26.48 -5.15 -13.33
N PHE A 22 -25.34 -4.62 -12.88
CA PHE A 22 -24.47 -5.34 -11.96
C PHE A 22 -25.17 -5.65 -10.64
N LEU A 23 -25.85 -4.67 -10.04
CA LEU A 23 -26.58 -4.87 -8.78
C LEU A 23 -27.69 -5.91 -8.93
N ILE A 24 -28.46 -5.86 -10.01
CA ILE A 24 -29.49 -6.87 -10.30
C ILE A 24 -28.84 -8.26 -10.43
N SER A 25 -27.73 -8.37 -11.16
CA SER A 25 -27.01 -9.64 -11.29
C SER A 25 -26.44 -10.14 -9.97
N LEU A 26 -25.94 -9.24 -9.11
CA LEU A 26 -25.37 -9.57 -7.81
C LEU A 26 -26.44 -10.11 -6.86
N PHE A 27 -27.58 -9.44 -6.76
CA PHE A 27 -28.67 -9.87 -5.86
C PHE A 27 -29.47 -11.07 -6.37
N ASN A 28 -29.39 -11.40 -7.66
CA ASN A 28 -29.93 -12.64 -8.22
C ASN A 28 -28.92 -13.79 -8.27
N SER A 29 -27.69 -13.59 -7.77
CA SER A 29 -26.70 -14.67 -7.63
C SER A 29 -27.03 -15.56 -6.44
N ALA A 30 -26.30 -16.66 -6.27
CA ALA A 30 -26.47 -17.56 -5.13
C ALA A 30 -26.38 -16.81 -3.78
N ASP A 31 -27.12 -17.28 -2.77
CA ASP A 31 -27.26 -16.60 -1.47
C ASP A 31 -25.92 -16.34 -0.79
N GLU A 32 -24.97 -17.27 -0.90
CA GLU A 32 -23.60 -17.13 -0.37
C GLU A 32 -22.80 -15.98 -1.00
N ILE A 33 -23.17 -15.56 -2.21
CA ILE A 33 -22.57 -14.43 -2.91
C ILE A 33 -23.36 -13.14 -2.59
N ALA A 34 -24.67 -13.18 -2.78
CA ALA A 34 -25.57 -12.03 -2.59
C ALA A 34 -25.58 -11.51 -1.14
N HIS A 35 -25.41 -12.40 -0.16
CA HIS A 35 -25.42 -12.09 1.27
C HIS A 35 -24.04 -12.26 1.93
N SER A 36 -22.95 -12.30 1.15
CA SER A 36 -21.60 -12.35 1.72
C SER A 36 -21.29 -11.11 2.56
N ASP A 37 -20.42 -11.26 3.57
CA ASP A 37 -19.97 -10.15 4.43
C ASP A 37 -19.40 -8.97 3.62
N LEU A 38 -18.76 -9.26 2.48
CA LEU A 38 -18.23 -8.22 1.60
C LEU A 38 -19.34 -7.39 0.93
N VAL A 39 -20.42 -8.03 0.48
CA VAL A 39 -21.59 -7.31 -0.05
C VAL A 39 -22.29 -6.56 1.07
N TYR A 40 -22.44 -7.19 2.24
CA TYR A 40 -23.10 -6.59 3.38
C TYR A 40 -22.41 -5.30 3.84
N THR A 41 -21.07 -5.32 4.00
CA THR A 41 -20.27 -4.14 4.37
C THR A 41 -20.34 -3.00 3.36
N PHE A 42 -20.70 -3.28 2.10
CA PHE A 42 -20.81 -2.25 1.07
C PHE A 42 -22.18 -1.54 1.08
N PHE A 43 -23.27 -2.25 1.40
CA PHE A 43 -24.64 -1.71 1.33
C PHE A 43 -25.25 -1.35 2.70
N HIS A 44 -24.63 -1.77 3.79
CA HIS A 44 -25.07 -1.43 5.14
C HIS A 44 -24.04 -0.50 5.77
N PRO A 45 -24.43 0.73 6.11
CA PRO A 45 -23.59 1.61 6.91
C PRO A 45 -23.17 0.86 8.18
N LEU A 46 -21.87 0.82 8.46
CA LEU A 46 -21.41 0.30 9.73
C LEU A 46 -22.03 1.18 10.83
N LEU A 47 -22.34 0.64 12.01
CA LEU A 47 -22.91 1.41 13.13
C LEU A 47 -22.05 2.65 13.50
N ARG A 48 -20.75 2.63 13.15
CA ARG A 48 -19.84 3.78 13.26
C ARG A 48 -20.19 4.94 12.33
N ASP A 49 -20.76 4.66 11.16
CA ASP A 49 -21.10 5.63 10.11
C ASP A 49 -22.50 6.23 10.30
N GLN A 50 -23.36 5.58 11.11
CA GLN A 50 -24.69 6.09 11.50
C GLN A 50 -24.67 7.11 12.63
N GLN A 51 -23.53 7.31 13.30
CA GLN A 51 -23.35 8.51 14.09
C GLN A 51 -23.26 9.67 13.10
N GLU A 52 -24.39 10.34 12.85
CA GLU A 52 -24.42 11.62 12.14
C GLU A 52 -23.17 12.41 12.52
N ALA A 53 -22.45 12.92 11.52
CA ALA A 53 -21.32 13.80 11.75
C ALA A 53 -21.83 15.05 12.48
N LYS A 54 -21.95 14.95 13.81
CA LYS A 54 -22.15 16.08 14.70
C LYS A 54 -20.90 16.93 14.49
N LEU A 55 -21.06 18.04 13.77
CA LEU A 55 -20.03 19.04 13.51
C LEU A 55 -19.60 19.79 14.79
N THR A 56 -19.82 19.19 15.96
CA THR A 56 -19.49 19.66 17.30
C THR A 56 -18.97 18.50 18.16
N VAL A 57 -18.02 17.72 17.65
CA VAL A 57 -17.26 16.79 18.50
C VAL A 57 -15.90 17.40 18.78
N SER A 58 -15.75 17.89 20.02
CA SER A 58 -14.48 18.21 20.66
C SER A 58 -13.44 17.17 20.29
N LYS A 59 -12.29 17.65 19.77
CA LYS A 59 -11.08 16.87 19.43
C LYS A 59 -11.05 15.55 20.18
N VAL A 60 -11.26 14.45 19.45
CA VAL A 60 -11.02 13.11 19.97
C VAL A 60 -9.59 13.11 20.48
N LYS A 61 -9.44 13.02 21.81
CA LYS A 61 -8.17 12.88 22.48
C LYS A 61 -7.49 11.69 21.80
N GLU A 62 -6.36 11.96 21.14
CA GLU A 62 -5.55 10.92 20.52
C GLU A 62 -5.45 9.76 21.51
N VAL A 63 -5.99 8.60 21.12
CA VAL A 63 -5.67 7.35 21.80
C VAL A 63 -4.17 7.21 21.59
N LYS A 64 -3.40 7.55 22.62
CA LYS A 64 -1.96 7.31 22.65
C LYS A 64 -1.78 5.84 22.31
N GLN A 65 -1.23 5.61 21.12
CA GLN A 65 -0.77 4.29 20.74
C GLN A 65 0.11 3.74 21.87
N PRO A 66 0.02 2.44 22.18
CA PRO A 66 0.90 1.81 23.15
C PRO A 66 2.35 2.18 22.79
N THR A 67 3.11 2.49 23.82
CA THR A 67 4.52 2.92 23.81
C THR A 67 5.29 2.42 22.60
N ARG A 68 5.71 3.35 21.72
CA ARG A 68 6.61 3.09 20.60
C ARG A 68 7.90 2.48 21.15
N GLU A 69 8.13 1.18 20.93
CA GLU A 69 9.39 0.51 21.28
C GLU A 69 10.58 1.09 20.50
N TYR A 70 10.31 1.85 19.44
CA TYR A 70 11.31 2.54 18.63
C TYR A 70 10.89 3.99 18.36
N PRO A 71 11.62 5.00 18.87
CA PRO A 71 11.27 6.43 18.74
C PRO A 71 11.11 6.92 17.29
N ASN A 72 11.69 6.20 16.32
CA ASN A 72 11.83 6.60 14.92
C ASN A 72 10.98 5.76 13.94
N GLU A 73 10.03 4.96 14.42
CA GLU A 73 9.12 4.21 13.54
C GLU A 73 8.07 5.13 12.91
N VAL A 74 7.99 5.09 11.58
CA VAL A 74 7.14 5.96 10.73
C VAL A 74 6.09 5.16 9.95
N GLY A 75 5.53 4.14 10.61
CA GLY A 75 4.51 3.25 10.06
C GLY A 75 5.03 1.85 9.75
N GLN A 76 4.19 1.04 9.10
CA GLN A 76 4.50 -0.35 8.78
C GLN A 76 4.00 -0.70 7.38
N ILE A 77 4.67 -1.65 6.73
CA ILE A 77 4.26 -2.20 5.44
C ILE A 77 4.23 -3.72 5.48
N LYS A 78 3.17 -4.31 4.91
CA LYS A 78 3.06 -5.76 4.72
C LYS A 78 3.61 -6.11 3.34
N LEU A 79 4.52 -7.08 3.28
CA LEU A 79 4.98 -7.66 2.02
C LEU A 79 5.12 -9.18 2.13
N SER A 80 5.17 -9.86 0.98
CA SER A 80 5.64 -11.24 0.91
C SER A 80 6.77 -11.45 -0.08
N LEU A 81 7.64 -12.42 0.21
CA LEU A 81 8.74 -12.82 -0.64
C LEU A 81 8.71 -14.32 -0.88
N GLN A 82 8.96 -14.72 -2.12
CA GLN A 82 9.15 -16.13 -2.45
C GLN A 82 9.99 -16.28 -3.71
N TYR A 83 10.91 -17.25 -3.70
CA TYR A 83 11.67 -17.67 -4.86
C TYR A 83 11.08 -18.95 -5.45
N ARG A 84 10.61 -18.87 -6.70
CA ARG A 84 10.11 -20.03 -7.45
C ARG A 84 10.52 -19.92 -8.93
N ARG A 85 10.91 -21.05 -9.51
CA ARG A 85 11.17 -21.21 -10.96
C ARG A 85 12.11 -20.12 -11.54
N GLY A 86 13.21 -19.82 -10.85
CA GLY A 86 14.18 -18.84 -11.35
C GLY A 86 13.87 -17.38 -11.00
N VAL A 87 12.81 -17.11 -10.24
CA VAL A 87 12.32 -15.75 -9.98
C VAL A 87 12.09 -15.53 -8.48
N LEU A 88 12.68 -14.48 -7.92
CA LEU A 88 12.23 -13.92 -6.64
C LEU A 88 11.08 -12.95 -6.91
N THR A 89 9.95 -13.26 -6.30
CA THR A 89 8.74 -12.44 -6.28
C THR A 89 8.69 -11.67 -4.97
N VAL A 90 8.55 -10.35 -5.04
CA VAL A 90 8.32 -9.46 -3.89
C VAL A 90 6.94 -8.83 -4.06
N MET A 91 5.94 -9.35 -3.35
CA MET A 91 4.57 -8.83 -3.35
C MET A 91 4.43 -7.73 -2.31
N ILE A 92 4.18 -6.51 -2.77
CA ILE A 92 3.92 -5.37 -1.92
C ILE A 92 2.41 -5.33 -1.66
N HIS A 93 1.98 -5.61 -0.43
CA HIS A 93 0.55 -5.63 -0.08
C HIS A 93 0.05 -4.22 0.21
N HIS A 94 0.06 -3.79 1.46
CA HIS A 94 -0.45 -2.49 1.90
C HIS A 94 0.42 -1.93 3.03
N ALA A 95 0.36 -0.62 3.24
CA ALA A 95 1.02 0.05 4.36
C ALA A 95 0.00 0.74 5.27
N LYS A 96 0.41 0.98 6.52
CA LYS A 96 -0.40 1.71 7.50
C LYS A 96 0.47 2.61 8.37
N GLY A 97 -0.14 3.68 8.87
CA GLY A 97 0.54 4.61 9.78
C GLY A 97 1.65 5.42 9.11
N LEU A 98 1.57 5.65 7.80
CA LEU A 98 2.51 6.51 7.11
C LEU A 98 2.35 7.98 7.55
N PRO A 99 3.44 8.75 7.61
CA PRO A 99 3.37 10.16 8.00
C PRO A 99 2.66 10.99 6.92
N MET A 100 1.98 12.05 7.37
CA MET A 100 1.55 13.13 6.48
C MET A 100 2.76 13.95 6.05
N LEU A 101 2.67 14.56 4.87
CA LEU A 101 3.65 15.52 4.39
C LEU A 101 3.55 16.84 5.17
N GLN A 102 4.55 17.71 4.97
CA GLN A 102 4.50 19.08 5.49
C GLN A 102 3.20 19.77 5.07
N GLY A 103 2.54 20.45 6.02
CA GLY A 103 1.23 21.08 5.79
C GLY A 103 0.03 20.15 5.92
N GLY A 104 0.21 18.91 6.42
CA GLY A 104 -0.88 17.99 6.72
C GLY A 104 -1.50 17.30 5.50
N GLN A 105 -0.77 17.30 4.37
CA GLN A 105 -1.24 16.66 3.14
C GLN A 105 -0.94 15.16 3.17
N GLU A 106 -1.88 14.36 2.66
CA GLU A 106 -1.64 12.93 2.49
C GLU A 106 -0.67 12.65 1.32
N PRO A 107 0.27 11.70 1.48
CA PRO A 107 1.30 11.44 0.48
C PRO A 107 0.76 10.70 -0.76
N ASN A 108 1.47 10.85 -1.88
CA ASN A 108 1.28 10.02 -3.06
C ASN A 108 2.31 8.88 -3.06
N THR A 109 1.97 7.80 -2.38
CA THR A 109 2.92 6.76 -2.01
C THR A 109 3.30 5.82 -3.16
N TYR A 110 4.55 5.38 -3.19
CA TYR A 110 5.01 4.23 -3.98
C TYR A 110 6.20 3.56 -3.30
N VAL A 111 6.44 2.29 -3.59
CA VAL A 111 7.54 1.52 -3.00
C VAL A 111 8.65 1.32 -4.01
N LYS A 112 9.90 1.48 -3.59
CA LYS A 112 11.11 1.11 -4.33
C LYS A 112 11.80 -0.06 -3.65
N CYS A 113 12.21 -1.05 -4.45
CA CYS A 113 12.99 -2.19 -4.03
C CYS A 113 14.32 -2.25 -4.79
N TYR A 114 15.39 -2.62 -4.08
CA TYR A 114 16.72 -2.89 -4.64
C TYR A 114 17.30 -4.15 -4.02
N LEU A 115 18.00 -4.96 -4.81
CA LEU A 115 18.87 -6.01 -4.29
C LEU A 115 20.30 -5.47 -4.21
N LYS A 116 20.86 -5.37 -3.00
CA LYS A 116 22.21 -4.85 -2.74
C LYS A 116 23.18 -5.96 -2.33
N PRO A 117 24.47 -5.91 -2.73
CA PRO A 117 25.06 -4.94 -3.64
C PRO A 117 24.50 -5.03 -5.07
N ASP A 118 24.32 -3.86 -5.71
CA ASP A 118 23.77 -3.69 -7.06
C ASP A 118 24.85 -3.11 -7.98
N THR A 119 25.84 -3.94 -8.34
CA THR A 119 27.00 -3.51 -9.12
C THR A 119 26.61 -3.03 -10.52
N THR A 120 25.59 -3.63 -11.12
CA THR A 120 25.10 -3.32 -12.47
C THR A 120 24.03 -2.23 -12.50
N LYS A 121 23.53 -1.78 -11.33
CA LYS A 121 22.48 -0.75 -11.19
C LYS A 121 21.15 -1.13 -11.86
N VAL A 122 20.85 -2.42 -11.98
CA VAL A 122 19.64 -2.93 -12.68
C VAL A 122 18.60 -3.54 -11.75
N THR A 123 18.86 -3.60 -10.44
CA THR A 123 17.95 -4.25 -9.47
C THR A 123 16.87 -3.31 -8.93
N LYS A 124 16.80 -2.07 -9.42
CA LYS A 124 15.69 -1.18 -9.08
C LYS A 124 14.37 -1.74 -9.61
N ARG A 125 13.40 -1.91 -8.71
CA ARG A 125 11.99 -2.16 -9.02
C ARG A 125 11.14 -1.17 -8.25
N LYS A 126 9.98 -0.79 -8.78
CA LYS A 126 9.05 0.10 -8.06
C LYS A 126 7.61 -0.24 -8.39
N THR A 127 6.73 0.05 -7.45
CA THR A 127 5.28 -0.02 -7.67
C THR A 127 4.77 1.21 -8.43
N LYS A 128 3.52 1.15 -8.86
CA LYS A 128 2.71 2.31 -9.22
C LYS A 128 2.50 3.21 -8.01
N VAL A 129 2.14 4.47 -8.29
CA VAL A 129 1.84 5.48 -7.28
C VAL A 129 0.38 5.35 -6.85
N VAL A 130 0.16 5.22 -5.54
CA VAL A 130 -1.15 5.30 -4.87
C VAL A 130 -1.29 6.69 -4.26
N ARG A 131 -2.27 7.45 -4.72
CA ARG A 131 -2.37 8.89 -4.44
C ARG A 131 -3.14 9.18 -3.16
N LYS A 132 -2.74 10.24 -2.46
CA LYS A 132 -3.46 10.88 -1.33
C LYS A 132 -3.97 9.87 -0.31
N THR A 133 -3.06 9.15 0.33
CA THR A 133 -3.45 8.25 1.42
C THR A 133 -2.26 7.89 2.32
N CYS A 134 -2.48 7.88 3.63
CA CYS A 134 -1.52 7.36 4.62
C CYS A 134 -1.66 5.83 4.87
N VAL A 135 -2.61 5.17 4.19
CA VAL A 135 -2.91 3.73 4.30
C VAL A 135 -3.00 3.06 2.92
N PRO A 136 -1.96 3.17 2.06
CA PRO A 136 -2.04 2.72 0.68
C PRO A 136 -2.13 1.20 0.56
N SER A 137 -2.92 0.74 -0.41
CA SER A 137 -2.92 -0.63 -0.91
C SER A 137 -2.24 -0.67 -2.29
N PHE A 138 -1.09 -1.32 -2.36
CA PHE A 138 -0.30 -1.44 -3.60
C PHE A 138 -0.71 -2.68 -4.39
N MET A 139 -0.79 -3.84 -3.73
CA MET A 139 -1.11 -5.15 -4.31
C MET A 139 -0.36 -5.42 -5.62
N GLU A 140 0.94 -5.15 -5.60
CA GLU A 140 1.79 -5.22 -6.78
C GLU A 140 2.99 -6.13 -6.55
N THR A 141 3.25 -6.98 -7.54
CA THR A 141 4.37 -7.92 -7.52
C THR A 141 5.56 -7.34 -8.28
N LEU A 142 6.72 -7.30 -7.62
CA LEU A 142 8.01 -6.92 -8.20
C LEU A 142 8.88 -8.16 -8.37
N GLU A 143 9.44 -8.37 -9.56
CA GLU A 143 10.15 -9.60 -9.91
C GLU A 143 11.65 -9.40 -10.19
N TYR A 144 12.43 -10.36 -9.72
CA TYR A 144 13.86 -10.51 -9.96
C TYR A 144 14.14 -11.88 -10.58
N ARG A 145 14.43 -11.89 -11.89
CA ARG A 145 14.78 -13.10 -12.65
C ARG A 145 16.28 -13.35 -12.59
N MET A 146 16.72 -14.06 -11.56
CA MET A 146 18.14 -14.35 -11.29
C MET A 146 18.30 -15.71 -10.62
N PRO A 147 19.45 -16.39 -10.77
CA PRO A 147 19.77 -17.60 -10.00
C PRO A 147 19.67 -17.36 -8.49
N VAL A 148 19.22 -18.37 -7.74
CA VAL A 148 18.98 -18.24 -6.29
C VAL A 148 20.26 -17.91 -5.55
N GLU A 149 21.40 -18.40 -6.01
CA GLU A 149 22.74 -18.18 -5.45
C GLU A 149 23.13 -16.69 -5.49
N HIS A 150 22.68 -15.98 -6.53
CA HIS A 150 22.90 -14.53 -6.66
C HIS A 150 21.94 -13.72 -5.79
N ILE A 151 20.76 -14.26 -5.46
CA ILE A 151 19.75 -13.57 -4.64
C ILE A 151 20.01 -13.81 -3.15
N GLN A 152 20.37 -15.02 -2.75
CA GLN A 152 20.58 -15.42 -1.35
C GLN A 152 21.66 -14.57 -0.68
N ASN A 153 22.66 -14.13 -1.45
CA ASN A 153 23.78 -13.30 -0.97
C ASN A 153 23.52 -11.78 -1.10
N ARG A 154 22.25 -11.36 -1.08
CA ARG A 154 21.84 -9.95 -1.25
C ARG A 154 20.99 -9.49 -0.08
N VAL A 155 21.00 -8.19 0.13
CA VAL A 155 20.07 -7.49 1.02
C VAL A 155 19.00 -6.84 0.16
N LEU A 156 17.73 -7.14 0.43
CA LEU A 156 16.61 -6.44 -0.17
C LEU A 156 16.37 -5.13 0.59
N HIS A 157 16.60 -4.00 -0.07
CA HIS A 157 16.27 -2.69 0.45
C HIS A 157 14.87 -2.31 0.00
N VAL A 158 13.98 -1.99 0.94
CA VAL A 158 12.60 -1.59 0.67
C VAL A 158 12.39 -0.19 1.22
N THR A 159 11.96 0.74 0.38
CA THR A 159 11.73 2.14 0.78
C THR A 159 10.40 2.65 0.23
N VAL A 160 9.66 3.37 1.06
CA VAL A 160 8.39 4.00 0.72
C VAL A 160 8.64 5.49 0.48
N TRP A 161 8.11 5.99 -0.63
CA TRP A 161 8.32 7.35 -1.09
C TRP A 161 7.00 8.06 -1.35
N SER A 162 6.95 9.37 -1.11
CA SER A 162 5.92 10.24 -1.64
C SER A 162 6.37 10.81 -2.98
N HIS A 163 5.51 10.69 -3.98
CA HIS A 163 5.70 11.25 -5.29
C HIS A 163 5.14 12.67 -5.37
N ASP A 164 5.99 13.60 -5.79
CA ASP A 164 5.59 14.95 -6.16
C ASP A 164 5.96 15.22 -7.62
N THR A 165 5.11 15.97 -8.34
CA THR A 165 5.33 16.33 -9.75
C THR A 165 6.12 17.63 -9.91
N LEU A 166 6.11 18.49 -8.89
CA LEU A 166 6.73 19.81 -8.88
C LEU A 166 7.97 19.86 -7.99
N GLN A 167 8.04 18.99 -6.99
CA GLN A 167 9.13 18.91 -6.02
C GLN A 167 9.88 17.57 -6.08
N GLU A 168 10.99 17.47 -5.36
CA GLU A 168 11.67 16.20 -5.16
C GLU A 168 10.78 15.19 -4.42
N ASN A 169 10.92 13.91 -4.76
CA ASN A 169 10.20 12.85 -4.06
C ASN A 169 10.71 12.73 -2.61
N GLU A 170 9.80 12.71 -1.66
CA GLU A 170 10.14 12.59 -0.25
C GLU A 170 10.26 11.12 0.18
N LEU A 171 11.31 10.77 0.92
CA LEU A 171 11.44 9.45 1.52
C LEU A 171 10.62 9.41 2.81
N LEU A 172 9.63 8.52 2.87
CA LEU A 172 8.77 8.36 4.05
C LEU A 172 9.34 7.37 5.07
N GLY A 173 10.15 6.40 4.61
CA GLY A 173 10.80 5.42 5.45
C GLY A 173 11.19 4.16 4.69
N GLY A 174 11.89 3.25 5.35
CA GLY A 174 12.26 1.98 4.76
C GLY A 174 12.94 1.02 5.74
N PHE A 175 13.34 -0.13 5.21
CA PHE A 175 14.03 -1.17 5.95
C PHE A 175 14.82 -2.06 4.99
N GLN A 176 15.55 -3.01 5.56
CA GLN A 176 16.39 -3.95 4.84
C GLN A 176 16.09 -5.37 5.30
N ILE A 177 16.03 -6.31 4.37
CA ILE A 177 15.94 -7.75 4.65
C ILE A 177 17.21 -8.39 4.12
N ASP A 178 18.02 -8.94 5.01
CA ASP A 178 19.12 -9.83 4.65
C ASP A 178 18.55 -11.16 4.18
N LEU A 179 18.60 -11.41 2.86
CA LEU A 179 17.97 -12.59 2.27
C LEU A 179 18.71 -13.88 2.63
N SER A 180 19.98 -13.79 3.06
CA SER A 180 20.78 -14.96 3.46
C SER A 180 20.19 -15.69 4.67
N LYS A 181 19.42 -14.97 5.50
CA LYS A 181 18.83 -15.47 6.75
C LYS A 181 17.51 -16.22 6.56
N TYR A 182 17.00 -16.32 5.33
CA TYR A 182 15.68 -16.91 5.06
C TYR A 182 15.77 -18.03 4.01
N ASP A 183 14.95 -19.06 4.19
CA ASP A 183 14.68 -20.04 3.14
C ASP A 183 13.69 -19.44 2.13
N LEU A 184 14.22 -18.86 1.07
CA LEU A 184 13.43 -18.17 0.04
C LEU A 184 12.49 -19.10 -0.74
N ARG A 185 12.62 -20.43 -0.64
CA ARG A 185 11.68 -21.37 -1.28
C ARG A 185 10.33 -21.40 -0.57
N LYS A 186 10.32 -21.05 0.73
CA LYS A 186 9.12 -20.83 1.52
C LYS A 186 8.68 -19.37 1.38
N GLU A 187 7.38 -19.15 1.45
CA GLU A 187 6.87 -17.79 1.42
C GLU A 187 7.14 -17.12 2.77
N LEU A 188 7.87 -16.00 2.76
CA LEU A 188 7.99 -15.11 3.90
C LEU A 188 6.91 -14.03 3.76
N ILE A 189 5.94 -13.98 4.68
CA ILE A 189 4.92 -12.93 4.73
C ILE A 189 4.98 -12.27 6.11
N ASN A 190 5.22 -10.97 6.16
CA ASN A 190 5.17 -10.26 7.44
C ASN A 190 4.88 -8.76 7.28
N TRP A 191 4.55 -8.13 8.40
CA TRP A 191 4.64 -6.70 8.59
C TRP A 191 6.07 -6.30 8.95
N PHE A 192 6.54 -5.23 8.33
CA PHE A 192 7.85 -4.65 8.58
C PHE A 192 7.70 -3.19 8.97
N CYS A 193 8.39 -2.80 10.04
CA CYS A 193 8.41 -1.42 10.49
C CYS A 193 9.27 -0.56 9.56
N LEU A 194 8.77 0.65 9.29
CA LEU A 194 9.47 1.65 8.48
C LEU A 194 10.32 2.51 9.40
N GLY A 195 11.63 2.50 9.18
CA GLY A 195 12.59 3.34 9.88
C GLY A 195 13.31 4.31 8.95
N PRO A 196 14.23 5.12 9.50
CA PRO A 196 15.11 5.97 8.70
C PRO A 196 16.01 5.08 7.82
N MET A 197 16.15 5.47 6.56
CA MET A 197 17.00 4.79 5.59
C MET A 197 17.87 5.82 4.86
N PRO A 198 19.16 5.53 4.62
CA PRO A 198 20.01 6.44 3.85
C PRO A 198 19.46 6.65 2.44
N ARG A 199 19.51 7.91 1.98
CA ARG A 199 19.21 8.26 0.60
C ARG A 199 20.41 7.77 -0.25
N ASN A 200 20.20 6.71 -1.03
CA ASN A 200 21.17 6.18 -1.99
C ASN A 200 21.13 6.92 -3.31
#